data_AF-A0A836P024-F1
#
_entry.id   AF-A0A836P024-F1
#
_cell.length_a   1.000
_cell.length_b   1.000
_cell.length_c   1.000
_cell.angle_alpha   90.00
_cell.angle_beta   90.00
_cell.angle_gamma   90.00
#
_symmetry.space_group_name_H-M   'P 1'
#
loop_
_entity.id
_entity.type
_entity.pdbx_description
1 polymer ?
#
loop_
_entity_poly.entity_id
_entity_poly.type
_entity_poly.pdbx_seq_one_letter_code
_entity_poly.pdbx_strand_id
1 'polypeptide(L)'
;PDFQARLRDAIVKRQALDRLQIGFNGTHAAADTDRVAFPLLEDVNIGWLQQYRTNAAQRVLASGKTAGKVLIGADKDATDYRNLDALVFDVVSNLLDPWHRKDPSLVVVLGRDLMHDKYFPMINKDQPASEKIATDLILSQRRVGGLQVAEVPYLPDGALMVTSLANLSIYYQTGG
;
A
#
# COMPACT_ATOMS: atom_id res chain seq x y z
N PRO A 1 11.39 18.36 -33.59
CA PRO A 1 12.55 17.62 -33.03
C PRO A 1 12.22 17.18 -31.59
N ASP A 2 12.67 15.99 -31.15
CA ASP A 2 12.40 15.37 -29.83
C ASP A 2 11.16 14.46 -29.69
N PHE A 3 10.37 14.27 -30.75
CA PHE A 3 9.20 13.38 -30.71
C PHE A 3 9.55 11.95 -30.28
N GLN A 4 10.62 11.37 -30.85
CA GLN A 4 11.05 9.99 -30.53
C GLN A 4 11.47 9.83 -29.08
N ALA A 5 12.19 10.80 -28.50
CA ALA A 5 12.60 10.77 -27.10
C ALA A 5 11.39 10.82 -26.16
N ARG A 6 10.44 11.74 -26.42
CA ARG A 6 9.21 11.86 -25.64
C ARG A 6 8.35 10.60 -25.70
N LEU A 7 8.24 9.98 -26.88
CA LEU A 7 7.48 8.74 -27.05
C LEU A 7 8.12 7.58 -26.29
N ARG A 8 9.44 7.40 -26.41
CA ARG A 8 10.19 6.38 -25.66
C ARG A 8 9.98 6.55 -24.16
N ASP A 9 10.15 7.76 -23.64
CA ASP A 9 10.06 8.04 -22.21
C ASP A 9 8.62 7.80 -21.70
N ALA A 10 7.60 8.12 -22.50
CA ALA A 10 6.21 7.81 -22.19
C ALA A 10 5.94 6.30 -22.15
N ILE A 11 6.50 5.52 -23.09
CA ILE A 11 6.38 4.06 -23.13
C ILE A 11 7.04 3.44 -21.90
N VAL A 12 8.28 3.83 -21.57
CA VAL A 12 9.01 3.32 -20.41
C VAL A 12 8.24 3.60 -19.12
N LYS A 13 7.72 4.83 -18.98
CA LYS A 13 6.90 5.20 -17.83
C LYS A 13 5.63 4.35 -17.73
N ARG A 14 4.93 4.12 -18.85
CA ARG A 14 3.71 3.30 -18.85
C ARG A 14 4.02 1.85 -18.48
N GLN A 15 5.07 1.25 -19.04
CA GLN A 15 5.50 -0.09 -18.69
C GLN A 15 5.88 -0.22 -17.20
N ALA A 16 6.51 0.80 -16.61
CA ALA A 16 6.80 0.80 -15.17
C ALA A 16 5.51 0.83 -14.32
N LEU A 17 4.54 1.66 -14.72
CA LEU A 17 3.22 1.72 -14.07
C LEU A 17 2.45 0.40 -14.20
N ASP A 18 2.48 -0.23 -15.37
CA ASP A 18 1.83 -1.53 -15.60
C ASP A 18 2.45 -2.62 -14.71
N ARG A 19 3.77 -2.63 -14.54
CA ARG A 19 4.45 -3.56 -13.62
C ARG A 19 4.04 -3.36 -12.17
N LEU A 20 3.90 -2.11 -11.71
CA LEU A 20 3.39 -1.82 -10.37
C LEU A 20 1.94 -2.27 -10.22
N GLN A 21 1.11 -1.98 -11.22
CA GLN A 21 -0.30 -2.36 -11.23
C GLN A 21 -0.48 -3.88 -11.12
N ILE A 22 0.26 -4.67 -11.91
CA ILE A 22 0.27 -6.14 -11.82
C ILE A 22 0.88 -6.59 -10.49
N GLY A 23 1.97 -5.96 -10.05
CA GLY A 23 2.66 -6.33 -8.82
C GLY A 23 1.78 -6.24 -7.57
N PHE A 24 0.87 -5.27 -7.50
CA PHE A 24 -0.03 -5.10 -6.35
C PHE A 24 -1.41 -5.74 -6.52
N ASN A 25 -1.96 -5.83 -7.74
CA ASN A 25 -3.30 -6.38 -7.98
C ASN A 25 -3.32 -7.82 -8.51
N GLY A 26 -2.20 -8.31 -9.03
CA GLY A 26 -2.10 -9.63 -9.66
C GLY A 26 -2.53 -10.76 -8.73
N THR A 27 -3.52 -11.55 -9.16
CA THR A 27 -4.09 -12.67 -8.40
C THR A 27 -3.71 -14.02 -8.99
N HIS A 28 -3.64 -14.11 -10.32
CA HIS A 28 -3.30 -15.34 -11.04
C HIS A 28 -2.66 -15.00 -12.38
N ALA A 29 -2.06 -16.02 -13.00
CA ALA A 29 -1.59 -15.94 -14.38
C ALA A 29 -2.55 -16.75 -15.25
N ALA A 30 -3.38 -16.07 -16.03
CA ALA A 30 -4.23 -16.70 -17.03
C ALA A 30 -3.42 -17.00 -18.30
N ALA A 31 -3.81 -18.05 -19.04
CA ALA A 31 -3.21 -18.34 -20.35
C ALA A 31 -3.58 -17.27 -21.38
N ASP A 32 -4.85 -16.86 -21.38
CA ASP A 32 -5.39 -15.77 -22.18
C ASP A 32 -5.96 -14.69 -21.25
N THR A 33 -5.38 -13.50 -21.29
CA THR A 33 -5.77 -12.39 -20.40
C THR A 33 -6.95 -11.61 -20.96
N ASP A 34 -7.92 -11.25 -20.12
CA ASP A 34 -9.10 -10.46 -20.47
C ASP A 34 -9.11 -9.12 -19.72
N ARG A 35 -8.79 -8.06 -20.45
CA ARG A 35 -8.75 -6.70 -19.91
C ARG A 35 -10.13 -6.10 -19.61
N VAL A 36 -11.21 -6.65 -20.17
CA VAL A 36 -12.58 -6.22 -19.86
C VAL A 36 -13.02 -6.82 -18.53
N ALA A 37 -12.73 -8.10 -18.31
CA ALA A 37 -13.01 -8.78 -17.05
C ALA A 37 -12.08 -8.31 -15.92
N PHE A 38 -10.79 -8.08 -16.21
CA PHE A 38 -9.75 -7.71 -15.26
C PHE A 38 -9.10 -6.36 -15.63
N PRO A 39 -9.81 -5.23 -15.45
CA PRO A 39 -9.33 -3.90 -15.84
C PRO A 39 -8.06 -3.48 -15.10
N LEU A 40 -7.78 -4.10 -13.95
CA LEU A 40 -6.60 -3.85 -13.13
C LEU A 40 -5.40 -4.77 -13.45
N LEU A 41 -5.46 -5.55 -14.54
CA LEU A 41 -4.40 -6.50 -14.92
C LEU A 41 -4.17 -7.59 -13.87
N GLU A 42 -5.26 -8.03 -13.23
CA GLU A 42 -5.26 -8.99 -12.12
C GLU A 42 -4.94 -10.42 -12.56
N ASP A 43 -5.08 -10.71 -13.85
CA ASP A 43 -4.94 -12.02 -14.49
C ASP A 43 -3.62 -12.17 -15.28
N VAL A 44 -2.76 -11.14 -15.27
CA VAL A 44 -1.49 -11.15 -16.02
C VAL A 44 -0.42 -11.97 -15.29
N ASN A 45 -0.33 -11.83 -13.97
CA ASN A 45 0.61 -12.60 -13.15
C ASN A 45 0.22 -12.55 -11.66
N ILE A 46 0.86 -13.39 -10.84
CA ILE A 46 0.70 -13.38 -9.38
C ILE A 46 1.50 -12.23 -8.78
N GLY A 47 0.81 -11.29 -8.12
CA GLY A 47 1.38 -10.12 -7.46
C GLY A 47 1.93 -10.41 -6.06
N TRP A 48 2.64 -9.43 -5.50
CA TRP A 48 3.25 -9.50 -4.16
C TRP A 48 2.20 -9.75 -3.06
N LEU A 49 1.06 -9.07 -3.09
CA LEU A 49 0.01 -9.29 -2.07
C LEU A 49 -0.53 -10.72 -2.13
N GLN A 50 -0.74 -11.25 -3.34
CA GLN A 50 -1.22 -12.61 -3.51
C GLN A 50 -0.17 -13.66 -3.10
N GLN A 51 1.12 -13.41 -3.37
CA GLN A 51 2.21 -14.26 -2.88
C GLN A 51 2.15 -14.43 -1.35
N TYR A 52 1.92 -13.35 -0.60
CA TYR A 52 1.76 -13.44 0.86
C TYR A 52 0.49 -14.20 1.27
N ARG A 53 -0.63 -13.97 0.59
CA ARG A 53 -1.89 -14.71 0.88
C ARG A 53 -1.74 -16.22 0.69
N THR A 54 -1.04 -16.65 -0.35
CA THR A 54 -0.86 -18.07 -0.67
C THR A 54 0.24 -18.72 0.18
N ASN A 55 1.39 -18.06 0.34
CA ASN A 55 2.58 -18.69 0.92
C ASN A 55 2.82 -18.36 2.40
N ALA A 56 2.21 -17.30 2.92
CA ALA A 56 2.43 -16.82 4.27
C ALA A 56 1.15 -16.18 4.86
N ALA A 57 0.02 -16.88 4.79
CA ALA A 57 -1.29 -16.40 5.24
C ALA A 57 -1.29 -15.90 6.69
N GLN A 58 -0.46 -16.48 7.57
CA GLN A 58 -0.28 -16.05 8.95
C GLN A 58 0.28 -14.63 9.11
N ARG A 59 0.86 -14.06 8.04
CA ARG A 59 1.37 -12.67 7.99
C ARG A 59 0.36 -11.70 7.38
N VAL A 60 -0.83 -12.18 7.03
CA VAL A 60 -1.89 -11.38 6.39
C VAL A 60 -3.03 -11.18 7.40
N LEU A 61 -3.24 -9.94 7.81
CA LEU A 61 -4.39 -9.57 8.64
C LEU A 61 -5.62 -9.34 7.76
N ALA A 62 -6.40 -10.38 7.53
CA ALA A 62 -7.59 -10.34 6.67
C ALA A 62 -8.91 -10.11 7.43
N SER A 63 -8.93 -10.19 8.76
CA SER A 63 -10.16 -10.10 9.56
C SER A 63 -9.86 -9.61 10.97
N GLY A 64 -10.71 -8.75 11.49
CA GLY A 64 -10.79 -8.38 12.90
C GLY A 64 -12.02 -8.99 13.56
N LYS A 65 -12.76 -8.19 14.33
CA LYS A 65 -14.04 -8.54 14.96
C LYS A 65 -15.10 -8.94 13.94
N THR A 66 -15.07 -8.32 12.75
CA THR A 66 -15.95 -8.68 11.63
C THR A 66 -15.17 -9.56 10.65
N ALA A 67 -15.76 -10.70 10.26
CA ALA A 67 -15.15 -11.59 9.29
C ALA A 67 -14.91 -10.87 7.94
N GLY A 68 -13.70 -11.00 7.41
CA GLY A 68 -13.27 -10.43 6.14
C GLY A 68 -13.00 -8.93 6.15
N LYS A 69 -13.04 -8.25 7.31
CA LYS A 69 -12.78 -6.80 7.40
C LYS A 69 -12.00 -6.46 8.66
N VAL A 70 -11.11 -5.48 8.54
CA VAL A 70 -10.49 -4.80 9.68
C VAL A 70 -11.11 -3.41 9.76
N LEU A 71 -11.79 -3.12 10.85
CA LEU A 71 -12.51 -1.86 11.03
C LEU A 71 -11.64 -0.86 11.80
N ILE A 72 -11.51 0.34 11.23
CA ILE A 72 -10.75 1.45 11.84
C ILE A 72 -11.72 2.59 12.13
N GLY A 73 -11.76 3.08 13.36
CA GLY A 73 -12.58 4.23 13.72
C GLY A 73 -12.66 4.53 15.22
N ALA A 74 -13.32 5.62 15.58
CA ALA A 74 -13.31 6.11 16.97
C ALA A 74 -14.09 5.22 17.96
N ASP A 75 -15.09 4.48 17.48
CA ASP A 75 -15.94 3.62 18.29
C ASP A 75 -15.21 2.32 18.66
N LYS A 76 -14.85 2.16 19.93
CA LYS A 76 -14.06 1.01 20.41
C LYS A 76 -14.84 -0.30 20.37
N ASP A 77 -16.16 -0.25 20.42
CA ASP A 77 -16.99 -1.44 20.51
C ASP A 77 -17.22 -2.00 19.11
N ALA A 78 -17.45 -1.10 18.13
CA ALA A 78 -17.63 -1.45 16.73
C ALA A 78 -16.35 -1.65 15.91
N THR A 79 -15.19 -1.12 16.35
CA THR A 79 -13.95 -1.14 15.55
C THR A 79 -12.84 -1.98 16.19
N ASP A 80 -11.89 -2.41 15.36
CA ASP A 80 -10.71 -3.19 15.76
C ASP A 80 -9.59 -2.26 16.23
N TYR A 81 -9.37 -1.17 15.50
CA TYR A 81 -8.35 -0.18 15.79
C TYR A 81 -8.95 1.22 15.80
N ARG A 82 -8.46 2.09 16.70
CA ARG A 82 -8.94 3.48 16.78
C ARG A 82 -8.52 4.35 15.61
N ASN A 83 -7.34 4.10 15.05
CA ASN A 83 -6.76 4.86 13.96
C ASN A 83 -5.77 3.97 13.18
N LEU A 84 -5.38 4.46 12.00
CA LEU A 84 -4.45 3.77 11.11
C LEU A 84 -3.06 3.58 11.74
N ASP A 85 -2.63 4.50 12.59
CA ASP A 85 -1.33 4.42 13.28
C ASP A 85 -1.25 3.23 14.24
N ALA A 86 -2.33 2.97 14.99
CA ALA A 86 -2.43 1.84 15.90
C ALA A 86 -2.40 0.51 15.15
N LEU A 87 -3.10 0.42 14.01
CA LEU A 87 -3.05 -0.75 13.15
C LEU A 87 -1.63 -1.03 12.66
N VAL A 88 -0.94 -0.03 12.10
CA VAL A 88 0.43 -0.21 11.59
C VAL A 88 1.40 -0.59 12.72
N PHE A 89 1.28 0.04 13.88
CA PHE A 89 2.13 -0.28 15.03
C PHE A 89 1.94 -1.73 15.50
N ASP A 90 0.69 -2.21 15.52
CA ASP A 90 0.37 -3.59 15.88
C ASP A 90 0.89 -4.60 14.85
N VAL A 91 0.69 -4.32 13.55
CA VAL A 91 1.23 -5.13 12.44
C VAL A 91 2.74 -5.29 12.55
N VAL A 92 3.47 -4.19 12.81
CA VAL A 92 4.94 -4.23 12.99
C VAL A 92 5.32 -5.06 14.22
N SER A 93 4.56 -4.96 15.30
CA SER A 93 4.88 -5.61 16.57
C SER A 93 4.57 -7.11 16.56
N ASN A 94 3.50 -7.53 15.88
CA ASN A 94 2.95 -8.88 15.99
C ASN A 94 3.10 -9.73 14.72
N LEU A 95 3.06 -9.14 13.52
CA LEU A 95 3.11 -9.91 12.26
C LEU A 95 4.51 -10.02 11.65
N LEU A 96 5.40 -9.08 11.97
CA LEU A 96 6.81 -9.16 11.55
C LEU A 96 7.62 -10.01 12.53
N ASP A 97 8.56 -10.80 12.00
CA ASP A 97 9.51 -11.53 12.82
C ASP A 97 10.37 -10.55 13.64
N PRO A 98 10.73 -10.89 14.90
CA PRO A 98 11.49 -10.01 15.79
C PRO A 98 12.75 -9.40 15.18
N TRP A 99 13.45 -10.13 14.30
CA TRP A 99 14.67 -9.66 13.65
C TRP A 99 14.43 -8.52 12.65
N HIS A 100 13.26 -8.46 12.02
CA HIS A 100 12.93 -7.42 11.04
C HIS A 100 12.24 -6.20 11.66
N ARG A 101 11.70 -6.30 12.89
CA ARG A 101 10.95 -5.20 13.54
C ARG A 101 11.74 -3.91 13.74
N LYS A 102 13.07 -4.02 13.88
CA LYS A 102 13.98 -2.89 14.13
C LYS A 102 14.74 -2.45 12.87
N ASP A 103 14.37 -2.96 11.71
CA ASP A 103 15.01 -2.58 10.46
C ASP A 103 14.64 -1.12 10.10
N PRO A 104 15.63 -0.22 9.96
CA PRO A 104 15.38 1.20 9.64
C PRO A 104 14.83 1.42 8.22
N SER A 105 14.91 0.40 7.35
CA SER A 105 14.41 0.46 5.98
C SER A 105 12.92 0.13 5.84
N LEU A 106 12.24 -0.19 6.95
CA LEU A 106 10.80 -0.46 6.93
C LEU A 106 10.00 0.76 6.49
N VAL A 107 9.12 0.55 5.52
CA VAL A 107 8.15 1.54 5.06
C VAL A 107 6.75 0.93 5.07
N VAL A 108 5.75 1.80 5.14
CA VAL A 108 4.35 1.44 4.92
C VAL A 108 3.99 1.78 3.50
N VAL A 109 3.76 0.75 2.68
CA VAL A 109 3.20 0.91 1.34
C VAL A 109 1.69 0.98 1.48
N LEU A 110 1.09 2.11 1.12
CA LEU A 110 -0.36 2.27 1.15
C LEU A 110 -0.88 3.16 0.01
N GLY A 111 -2.18 3.03 -0.27
CA GLY A 111 -2.88 3.79 -1.29
C GLY A 111 -3.19 5.21 -0.82
N ARG A 112 -3.54 6.09 -1.76
CA ARG A 112 -3.87 7.49 -1.46
C ARG A 112 -5.10 7.62 -0.55
N ASP A 113 -6.06 6.73 -0.69
CA ASP A 113 -7.35 6.85 0.01
C ASP A 113 -7.21 6.68 1.51
N LEU A 114 -6.37 5.74 1.98
CA LEU A 114 -6.07 5.57 3.40
C LEU A 114 -5.35 6.78 4.02
N MET A 115 -4.48 7.45 3.25
CA MET A 115 -3.88 8.72 3.68
C MET A 115 -4.93 9.82 3.78
N HIS A 116 -5.82 9.89 2.79
CA HIS A 116 -6.92 10.85 2.80
C HIS A 116 -7.81 10.65 4.03
N ASP A 117 -8.27 9.43 4.30
CA ASP A 117 -9.14 9.11 5.43
C ASP A 117 -8.52 9.49 6.79
N LYS A 118 -7.20 9.31 6.92
CA LYS A 118 -6.46 9.71 8.13
C LYS A 118 -6.42 11.23 8.31
N TYR A 119 -6.11 11.96 7.24
CA TYR A 119 -5.79 13.39 7.32
C TYR A 119 -6.99 14.31 7.10
N PHE A 120 -8.00 13.86 6.37
CA PHE A 120 -9.18 14.65 6.04
C PHE A 120 -9.90 15.20 7.28
N PRO A 121 -10.14 14.41 8.36
CA PRO A 121 -10.75 14.95 9.58
C PRO A 121 -9.90 15.99 10.31
N MET A 122 -8.58 16.03 10.09
CA MET A 122 -7.69 17.05 10.64
C MET A 122 -7.77 18.33 9.81
N ILE A 123 -7.81 18.21 8.48
CA ILE A 123 -7.86 19.36 7.57
C ILE A 123 -9.25 20.00 7.56
N ASN A 124 -10.32 19.21 7.65
CA ASN A 124 -11.71 19.65 7.53
C ASN A 124 -12.28 20.24 8.84
N LYS A 125 -11.43 20.90 9.64
CA LYS A 125 -11.81 21.60 10.86
C LYS A 125 -11.28 23.01 10.82
N ASP A 126 -12.08 23.96 11.27
CA ASP A 126 -11.59 25.31 11.53
C ASP A 126 -10.76 25.28 12.82
N GLN A 127 -9.50 25.73 12.74
CA GLN A 127 -8.49 25.56 13.79
C GLN A 127 -7.75 26.88 14.05
N PRO A 128 -7.36 27.17 15.30
CA PRO A 128 -6.46 28.28 15.61
C PRO A 128 -5.15 28.19 14.81
N ALA A 129 -4.53 29.35 14.55
CA ALA A 129 -3.32 29.42 13.71
C ALA A 129 -2.17 28.51 14.20
N SER A 130 -2.01 28.33 15.52
CA SER A 130 -1.01 27.44 16.10
C SER A 130 -1.26 25.95 15.79
N GLU A 131 -2.52 25.52 15.87
CA GLU A 131 -2.93 24.14 15.56
C GLU A 131 -2.86 23.85 14.06
N LYS A 132 -3.13 24.87 13.24
CA LYS A 132 -2.94 24.77 11.79
C LYS A 132 -1.48 24.53 11.41
N ILE A 133 -0.53 25.25 12.02
CA ILE A 133 0.91 25.03 11.79
C ILE A 133 1.32 23.61 12.21
N ALA A 134 0.81 23.13 13.35
CA ALA A 134 1.07 21.76 13.81
C ALA A 134 0.50 20.72 12.83
N THR A 135 -0.72 20.94 12.33
CA THR A 135 -1.36 20.08 11.33
C THR A 135 -0.56 20.05 10.03
N ASP A 136 -0.12 21.20 9.52
CA ASP A 136 0.68 21.31 8.30
C ASP A 136 2.03 20.58 8.45
N LEU A 137 2.68 20.69 9.62
CA LEU A 137 3.91 19.96 9.92
C LEU A 137 3.68 18.45 9.91
N ILE A 138 2.62 17.96 10.56
CA ILE A 138 2.28 16.53 10.59
C ILE A 138 2.00 16.00 9.17
N LEU A 139 1.27 16.77 8.36
CA LEU A 139 0.97 16.43 6.97
C LEU A 139 2.24 16.34 6.12
N SER A 140 3.20 17.26 6.32
CA SER A 140 4.46 17.26 5.58
C SER A 140 5.33 16.03 5.83
N GLN A 141 5.24 15.44 7.03
CA GLN A 141 6.07 14.30 7.42
C GLN A 141 5.58 12.98 6.80
N ARG A 142 4.30 12.89 6.42
CA ARG A 142 3.67 11.69 5.83
C ARG A 142 4.05 10.38 6.52
N ARG A 143 3.93 10.34 7.85
CA ARG A 143 4.22 9.15 8.66
C ARG A 143 2.96 8.45 9.12
N VAL A 144 3.03 7.12 9.18
CA VAL A 144 1.98 6.26 9.76
C VAL A 144 2.62 5.22 10.66
N GLY A 145 2.14 5.10 11.91
CA GLY A 145 2.66 4.16 12.89
C GLY A 145 4.14 4.35 13.23
N GLY A 146 4.68 5.56 13.04
CA GLY A 146 6.10 5.87 13.23
C GLY A 146 7.00 5.54 12.03
N LEU A 147 6.45 4.94 10.97
CA LEU A 147 7.18 4.59 9.75
C LEU A 147 6.92 5.60 8.63
N GLN A 148 7.84 5.66 7.67
CA GLN A 148 7.68 6.44 6.45
C GLN A 148 6.66 5.77 5.52
N VAL A 149 5.85 6.59 4.84
CA VAL A 149 4.87 6.09 3.88
C VAL A 149 5.43 6.14 2.47
N ALA A 150 5.31 5.01 1.76
CA ALA A 150 5.51 4.91 0.33
C ALA A 150 4.14 4.85 -0.36
N GLU A 151 3.70 5.98 -0.92
CA GLU A 151 2.46 6.02 -1.72
C GLU A 151 2.72 5.42 -3.10
N VAL A 152 2.02 4.33 -3.41
CA VAL A 152 2.16 3.65 -4.71
C VAL A 152 0.83 3.71 -5.45
N PRO A 153 0.83 4.03 -6.77
CA PRO A 153 -0.39 4.03 -7.56
C PRO A 153 -0.93 2.60 -7.73
N TYR A 154 -2.25 2.49 -7.91
CA TYR A 154 -2.95 1.22 -8.17
C TYR A 154 -2.86 0.19 -7.03
N LEU A 155 -2.46 0.57 -5.82
CA LEU A 155 -2.66 -0.32 -4.69
C LEU A 155 -4.16 -0.53 -4.46
N PRO A 156 -4.65 -1.75 -4.16
CA PRO A 156 -6.04 -1.97 -3.80
C PRO A 156 -6.51 -1.05 -2.67
N ASP A 157 -7.69 -0.48 -2.82
CA ASP A 157 -8.27 0.42 -1.83
C ASP A 157 -8.44 -0.29 -0.48
N GLY A 158 -8.13 0.43 0.60
CA GLY A 158 -8.20 -0.14 1.96
C GLY A 158 -7.10 -1.15 2.30
N ALA A 159 -6.17 -1.44 1.39
CA ALA A 159 -5.02 -2.30 1.66
C ALA A 159 -3.78 -1.49 2.05
N LEU A 160 -2.96 -2.08 2.91
CA LEU A 160 -1.61 -1.60 3.23
C LEU A 160 -0.65 -2.78 3.38
N MET A 161 0.63 -2.53 3.15
CA MET A 161 1.71 -3.51 3.33
C MET A 161 2.87 -2.86 4.06
N VAL A 162 3.37 -3.52 5.10
CA VAL A 162 4.58 -3.09 5.80
C VAL A 162 5.75 -3.98 5.40
N THR A 163 6.74 -3.40 4.73
CA THR A 163 7.93 -4.12 4.26
C THR A 163 9.07 -3.13 3.97
N SER A 164 10.28 -3.63 3.79
CA SER A 164 11.35 -2.87 3.11
C SER A 164 11.11 -2.88 1.59
N LEU A 165 11.38 -1.76 0.91
CA LEU A 165 11.23 -1.67 -0.56
C LEU A 165 12.21 -2.61 -1.30
N ALA A 166 13.38 -2.89 -0.71
CA ALA A 166 14.35 -3.83 -1.28
C ALA A 166 13.84 -5.27 -1.30
N ASN A 167 12.85 -5.60 -0.46
CA ASN A 167 12.22 -6.93 -0.43
C ASN A 167 11.29 -7.16 -1.64
N LEU A 168 10.83 -6.08 -2.29
CA LEU A 168 9.97 -6.18 -3.47
C LEU A 168 10.84 -6.18 -4.73
N SER A 169 10.92 -7.34 -5.38
CA SER A 169 11.71 -7.53 -6.59
C SER A 169 10.89 -8.17 -7.70
N ILE A 170 11.21 -7.80 -8.94
CA ILE A 170 10.66 -8.41 -10.16
C ILE A 170 11.84 -9.04 -10.90
N TYR A 171 11.77 -10.35 -11.10
CA TYR A 171 12.75 -11.10 -11.87
C TYR A 171 12.25 -11.25 -13.30
N TYR A 172 13.15 -11.09 -14.27
CA TYR A 172 12.88 -11.32 -15.67
C TYR A 172 14.07 -12.06 -16.30
N GLN A 173 13.78 -12.87 -17.31
CA GLN A 173 14.79 -13.63 -18.02
C GLN A 173 15.51 -12.74 -19.03
N THR A 174 16.84 -12.71 -18.99
CA THR A 174 17.68 -12.07 -20.00
C THR A 174 18.20 -13.14 -20.96
N GLY A 175 17.63 -13.19 -22.17
CA GLY A 175 18.01 -14.16 -23.21
C GLY A 175 17.13 -15.40 -23.21
N GLY A 176 16.42 -15.57 -24.32
CA GLY A 176 15.55 -16.68 -24.69
C GLY A 176 15.34 -16.69 -26.19
#